data_AF-R0BSR6-F1
#
_entry.id   AF-R0BSR6-F1
#
_cell.length_a   1.000
_cell.length_b   1.000
_cell.length_c   1.000
_cell.angle_alpha   90.00
_cell.angle_beta   90.00
_cell.angle_gamma   90.00
#
_symmetry.space_group_name_H-M   'P 1'
#
loop_
_entity.id
_entity.type
_entity.pdbx_description
1 polymer ?
#
loop_
_entity_poly.entity_id
_entity_poly.type
_entity_poly.pdbx_seq_one_letter_code
_entity_poly.pdbx_strand_id
1 'polypeptide(L)'
;MSKYKKNKAVALRYNVDEDTSPVVIASGYGTVAEHIIDIAEKKGIPVFKDDSAASLLCMLDVGSNIPVELYEVVAAIYCKLIETSAQIRGVEKSRSESASAGHKEEASQPGRLRRNLVSRHSKDDS
;
A
#
# COMPACT_ATOMS: atom_id res chain seq x y z
N MET A 1 2.76 26.51 21.33
CA MET A 1 3.06 27.26 20.09
C MET A 1 2.84 26.32 18.91
N SER A 2 2.01 26.72 17.94
CA SER A 2 1.52 25.89 16.84
C SER A 2 2.66 25.45 15.90
N LYS A 3 2.93 24.14 15.87
CA LYS A 3 3.92 23.44 15.04
C LYS A 3 3.75 23.69 13.52
N TYR A 4 2.68 24.39 13.12
CA TYR A 4 2.11 24.38 11.77
C TYR A 4 2.23 25.72 11.01
N LYS A 5 2.79 26.77 11.63
CA LYS A 5 2.90 28.12 11.03
C LYS A 5 3.80 28.19 9.77
N LYS A 6 4.43 27.09 9.35
CA LYS A 6 5.34 27.00 8.19
C LYS A 6 4.98 25.88 7.20
N ASN A 7 3.83 25.21 7.37
CA ASN A 7 3.47 24.11 6.48
C ASN A 7 3.14 24.61 5.07
N LYS A 8 3.49 23.82 4.07
CA LYS A 8 3.16 24.01 2.67
C LYS A 8 2.51 22.74 2.16
N ALA A 9 1.51 22.87 1.30
CA ALA A 9 0.89 21.74 0.65
C ALA A 9 0.50 22.10 -0.77
N VAL A 10 0.70 21.15 -1.67
CA VAL A 10 0.25 21.21 -3.05
C VAL A 10 -0.54 19.94 -3.34
N ALA A 11 -1.64 20.06 -4.08
CA ALA A 11 -2.41 18.93 -4.56
C ALA A 11 -2.24 18.85 -6.08
N LEU A 12 -1.92 17.65 -6.56
CA LEU A 12 -1.69 17.37 -7.97
C LEU A 12 -2.77 16.42 -8.51
N ARG A 13 -3.17 16.63 -9.76
CA ARG A 13 -4.04 15.74 -10.53
C ARG A 13 -3.35 15.40 -11.84
N TYR A 14 -3.54 14.17 -12.31
CA TYR A 14 -3.08 13.77 -13.62
C TYR A 14 -4.12 12.86 -14.25
N ASN A 15 -4.65 13.28 -15.40
CA ASN A 15 -5.46 12.44 -16.28
C ASN A 15 -4.69 12.17 -17.56
N VAL A 16 -4.34 10.91 -17.79
CA VAL A 16 -3.57 10.46 -18.95
C VAL A 16 -4.26 10.71 -20.29
N ASP A 17 -5.60 10.81 -20.30
CA ASP A 17 -6.37 10.99 -21.54
C ASP A 17 -6.55 12.47 -21.93
N GLU A 18 -6.39 13.38 -20.97
CA GLU A 18 -6.70 14.81 -21.13
C GLU A 18 -5.48 15.71 -20.93
N ASP A 19 -4.60 15.36 -20.00
CA ASP A 19 -3.51 16.21 -19.56
C ASP A 19 -2.19 15.79 -20.21
N THR A 20 -1.44 16.76 -20.72
CA THR A 20 -0.08 16.55 -21.22
C THR A 20 0.95 16.38 -20.11
N SER A 21 0.64 16.88 -18.91
CA SER A 21 1.43 16.71 -17.69
C SER A 21 0.55 16.89 -16.45
N PRO A 22 0.98 16.45 -15.25
CA PRO A 22 0.23 16.69 -14.03
C PRO A 22 -0.10 18.17 -13.84
N VAL A 23 -1.24 18.46 -13.22
CA VAL A 23 -1.78 19.81 -13.01
C VAL A 23 -1.85 20.09 -11.51
N VAL A 24 -1.46 21.31 -11.13
CA VAL A 24 -1.67 21.81 -9.78
C VAL A 24 -3.13 22.17 -9.58
N ILE A 25 -3.84 21.48 -8.69
CA ILE A 25 -5.28 21.74 -8.45
C ILE A 25 -5.54 22.49 -7.13
N ALA A 26 -4.55 22.51 -6.22
CA ALA A 26 -4.56 23.36 -5.04
C ALA A 26 -3.14 23.60 -4.56
N SER A 27 -2.89 24.76 -3.96
CA SER A 27 -1.62 25.11 -3.32
C SER A 27 -1.92 26.01 -2.12
N GLY A 28 -1.14 25.88 -1.05
CA GLY A 28 -1.40 26.63 0.16
C GLY A 28 -0.26 26.62 1.18
N TYR A 29 -0.34 27.57 2.10
CA TYR A 29 0.59 27.76 3.21
C TYR A 29 -0.19 27.82 4.53
N GLY A 30 0.46 27.43 5.63
CA GLY A 30 -0.12 27.49 6.98
C GLY A 30 -1.47 26.79 7.06
N THR A 31 -2.51 27.51 7.48
CA THR A 31 -3.87 26.97 7.65
C THR A 31 -4.49 26.45 6.36
N VAL A 32 -4.16 27.05 5.21
CA VAL A 32 -4.64 26.53 3.91
C VAL A 32 -3.98 25.19 3.60
N ALA A 33 -2.68 25.07 3.89
CA ALA A 33 -1.96 23.81 3.72
C ALA A 33 -2.55 22.70 4.62
N GLU A 34 -2.89 23.04 5.87
CA GLU A 34 -3.57 22.13 6.80
C GLU A 34 -4.90 21.64 6.22
N HIS A 35 -5.75 22.55 5.73
CA HIS A 35 -7.02 22.15 5.12
C HIS A 35 -6.84 21.27 3.88
N ILE A 36 -5.82 21.51 3.05
CA ILE A 36 -5.53 20.65 1.89
C ILE A 36 -5.19 19.22 2.36
N ILE A 37 -4.33 19.10 3.36
CA ILE A 37 -3.93 17.80 3.93
C ILE A 37 -5.13 17.10 4.58
N ASP A 38 -5.92 17.80 5.39
CA ASP A 38 -7.10 17.26 6.06
C ASP A 38 -8.11 16.71 5.06
N ILE A 39 -8.34 17.42 3.95
CA ILE A 39 -9.24 16.96 2.88
C ILE A 39 -8.68 15.72 2.19
N ALA A 40 -7.38 15.70 1.91
CA ALA A 40 -6.72 14.56 1.29
C ALA A 40 -6.86 13.30 2.17
N GLU A 41 -6.55 13.40 3.46
CA GLU A 41 -6.68 12.30 4.42
C GLU A 41 -8.12 11.79 4.53
N LYS A 42 -9.11 12.69 4.65
CA LYS A 42 -10.54 12.33 4.71
C LYS A 42 -11.03 11.62 3.45
N LYS A 43 -10.45 11.93 2.29
CA LYS A 43 -10.79 11.33 1.00
C LYS A 43 -9.92 10.12 0.64
N GLY A 44 -8.99 9.73 1.50
CA GLY A 44 -8.03 8.65 1.21
C GLY A 44 -7.08 8.96 0.06
N ILE A 45 -6.82 10.25 -0.21
CA ILE A 45 -5.83 10.68 -1.20
C ILE A 45 -4.44 10.59 -0.53
N PRO A 46 -3.46 9.89 -1.14
CA PRO A 46 -2.14 9.74 -0.56
C PRO A 46 -1.43 11.08 -0.34
N VAL A 47 -0.85 11.26 0.85
CA VAL A 47 -0.06 12.46 1.19
C VAL A 47 1.42 12.07 1.25
N PHE A 48 2.21 12.68 0.37
CA PHE A 48 3.66 12.53 0.38
C PHE A 48 4.30 13.75 1.06
N LYS A 49 5.20 13.50 2.02
CA LYS A 49 5.82 14.57 2.82
C LYS A 49 7.27 14.79 2.39
N ASP A 50 7.50 15.91 1.71
CA ASP A 50 8.83 16.41 1.38
C ASP A 50 8.81 17.94 1.34
N ASP A 51 9.59 18.58 2.21
CA ASP A 51 9.57 20.04 2.39
C ASP A 51 10.12 20.77 1.16
N SER A 52 11.07 20.17 0.43
CA SER A 52 11.72 20.75 -0.74
C SER A 52 10.78 20.71 -1.95
N ALA A 53 10.21 19.55 -2.25
CA ALA A 53 9.24 19.36 -3.32
C ALA A 53 7.99 20.20 -3.08
N ALA A 54 7.45 20.20 -1.85
CA ALA A 54 6.31 21.05 -1.51
C ALA A 54 6.64 22.54 -1.72
N SER A 55 7.84 22.98 -1.35
CA SER A 55 8.26 24.36 -1.54
C SER A 55 8.36 24.76 -3.02
N LEU A 56 8.95 23.90 -3.85
CA LEU A 56 9.09 24.14 -5.30
C LEU A 56 7.73 24.16 -5.98
N LEU A 57 6.91 23.14 -5.74
CA LEU A 57 5.62 22.99 -6.40
C LEU A 57 4.60 24.05 -5.95
N CYS A 58 4.69 24.56 -4.72
CA CYS A 58 3.85 25.68 -4.28
C CYS A 58 4.15 27.00 -4.98
N MET A 59 5.30 27.13 -5.67
CA MET A 59 5.61 28.33 -6.48
C MET A 59 4.82 28.37 -7.79
N LEU A 60 4.21 27.26 -8.19
CA LEU A 60 3.41 27.17 -9.41
C LEU A 60 1.97 27.65 -9.15
N ASP A 61 1.35 28.20 -10.19
CA ASP A 61 -0.03 28.65 -10.12
C ASP A 61 -1.01 27.48 -10.11
N VAL A 62 -2.11 27.63 -9.37
CA VAL A 62 -3.22 26.66 -9.44
C VAL A 62 -3.83 26.69 -10.85
N GLY A 63 -4.04 25.51 -11.42
CA GLY A 63 -4.48 25.29 -12.79
C GLY A 63 -3.32 25.15 -13.79
N SER A 64 -2.08 25.38 -13.38
CA SER A 64 -0.92 25.22 -14.26
C SER A 64 -0.49 23.76 -14.37
N ASN A 65 -0.04 23.40 -15.57
CA ASN A 65 0.70 22.18 -15.82
C ASN A 65 2.08 22.25 -15.14
N ILE A 66 2.54 21.13 -14.61
CA ILE A 66 3.92 21.02 -14.10
C ILE A 66 4.88 21.28 -15.28
N PRO A 67 5.91 22.11 -15.09
CA PRO A 67 6.91 22.39 -16.12
C PRO A 67 7.93 21.25 -16.20
N VAL A 68 8.59 21.10 -17.36
CA VAL A 68 9.47 19.95 -17.66
C VAL A 68 10.62 19.82 -16.67
N GLU A 69 11.12 20.93 -16.16
CA GLU A 69 12.22 21.00 -15.19
C GLU A 69 11.86 20.34 -13.85
N LEU A 70 10.57 20.17 -13.57
CA LEU A 70 10.07 19.56 -12.33
C LEU A 70 9.53 18.14 -12.54
N TYR A 71 9.62 17.57 -13.75
CA TYR A 71 9.12 16.24 -14.05
C TYR A 71 9.79 15.15 -13.22
N GLU A 72 11.12 15.22 -13.04
CA GLU A 72 11.84 14.24 -12.25
C GLU A 72 11.36 14.19 -10.79
N VAL A 73 11.08 15.36 -10.21
CA VAL A 73 10.57 15.49 -8.84
C VAL A 73 9.19 14.84 -8.72
N VAL A 74 8.28 15.16 -9.64
CA VAL A 74 6.91 14.63 -9.61
C VAL A 74 6.88 13.13 -9.92
N ALA A 75 7.69 12.66 -10.87
CA ALA A 75 7.83 11.25 -11.19
C ALA A 75 8.36 10.45 -9.99
N ALA A 76 9.36 10.98 -9.27
CA ALA A 76 9.89 10.33 -8.06
C ALA A 76 8.80 10.16 -6.98
N ILE A 77 7.93 11.17 -6.80
CA ILE A 77 6.78 11.08 -5.89
C ILE A 77 5.84 9.96 -6.33
N TYR A 78 5.46 9.90 -7.61
CA TYR A 78 4.56 8.85 -8.12
C TYR A 78 5.17 7.45 -8.01
N CYS A 79 6.45 7.28 -8.38
CA CYS A 79 7.16 6.02 -8.18
C CYS A 79 7.08 5.59 -6.73
N LYS A 80 7.31 6.51 -5.78
CA LYS A 80 7.26 6.18 -4.36
C LYS A 80 5.87 5.75 -3.90
N LEU A 81 4.82 6.45 -4.35
CA LEU A 81 3.43 6.07 -4.04
C LEU A 81 3.07 4.69 -4.61
N ILE A 82 3.49 4.39 -5.84
CA ILE A 82 3.24 3.11 -6.49
C ILE A 82 3.96 1.99 -5.74
N GLU A 83 5.24 2.16 -5.38
CA GLU A 83 6.00 1.21 -4.57
C GLU A 83 5.31 0.90 -3.25
N THR A 84 4.90 1.93 -2.51
CA THR A 84 4.19 1.77 -1.23
C THR A 84 2.87 1.02 -1.45
N SER A 85 2.14 1.33 -2.52
CA SER A 85 0.89 0.62 -2.85
C SER A 85 1.14 -0.85 -3.20
N ALA A 86 2.24 -1.16 -3.88
CA ALA A 86 2.60 -2.53 -4.26
C ALA A 86 3.05 -3.36 -3.04
N GLN A 87 3.78 -2.75 -2.11
CA GLN A 87 4.17 -3.39 -0.84
C GLN A 87 2.96 -3.74 0.01
N ILE A 88 1.99 -2.81 0.12
CA ILE A 88 0.73 -3.06 0.84
C ILE A 88 0.01 -4.27 0.23
N ARG A 89 -0.11 -4.34 -1.10
CA ARG A 89 -0.73 -5.50 -1.78
C ARG A 89 0.07 -6.79 -1.63
N GLY A 90 1.40 -6.72 -1.62
CA GLY A 90 2.27 -7.89 -1.46
C GLY A 90 2.19 -8.52 -0.06
N VAL A 91 2.02 -7.70 0.98
CA VAL A 91 1.84 -8.16 2.38
C VAL A 91 0.49 -8.86 2.58
N GLU A 92 -0.57 -8.43 1.90
CA GLU A 92 -1.86 -9.15 1.96
C GLU A 92 -1.79 -10.53 1.30
N LYS A 93 -1.03 -10.65 0.21
CA LYS A 93 -0.88 -11.91 -0.53
C LYS A 93 -0.19 -12.99 0.32
N SER A 94 0.91 -12.66 1.01
CA SER A 94 1.60 -13.59 1.90
C SER A 94 0.78 -13.99 3.14
N ARG A 95 -0.05 -13.09 3.66
CA ARG A 95 -0.94 -13.37 4.81
C ARG A 95 -2.10 -14.29 4.45
N SER A 96 -2.62 -14.19 3.23
CA SER A 96 -3.70 -15.07 2.73
C SER A 96 -3.22 -16.49 2.40
N GLU A 97 -2.03 -16.65 1.84
CA GLU A 97 -1.44 -17.97 1.52
C GLU A 97 -1.11 -18.76 2.80
N SER A 98 -0.62 -18.06 3.84
CA SER A 98 -0.33 -18.64 5.16
C SER A 98 -1.58 -19.17 5.89
N ALA A 99 -2.76 -18.59 5.65
CA ALA A 99 -4.02 -19.02 6.27
C ALA A 99 -4.64 -20.25 5.56
N SER A 100 -4.30 -20.48 4.29
CA SER A 100 -4.84 -21.59 3.47
C SER A 100 -4.08 -22.92 3.62
N ALA A 101 -2.87 -22.91 4.20
CA ALA A 101 -2.05 -24.12 4.37
C ALA A 101 -2.43 -24.98 5.61
N GLY A 102 -3.43 -24.57 6.39
CA GLY A 102 -3.76 -25.16 7.70
C GLY A 102 -4.98 -26.09 7.76
N HIS A 103 -5.60 -26.50 6.64
CA HIS A 103 -6.70 -27.48 6.66
C HIS A 103 -6.41 -28.64 5.70
N LYS A 104 -5.68 -29.65 6.20
CA LYS A 104 -5.98 -31.04 5.85
C LYS A 104 -6.70 -31.63 7.05
N GLU A 105 -8.03 -31.60 6.97
CA GLU A 105 -8.93 -32.23 7.92
C GLU A 105 -8.66 -33.73 8.02
N GLU A 106 -8.34 -34.11 9.24
CA GLU A 106 -8.40 -35.42 9.82
C GLU A 106 -9.87 -35.75 10.13
N ALA A 107 -10.51 -36.57 9.31
CA ALA A 107 -11.81 -37.18 9.60
C ALA A 107 -12.02 -38.36 8.63
N SER A 108 -12.54 -39.52 8.97
CA SER A 108 -13.00 -40.12 10.21
C SER A 108 -13.28 -41.59 9.82
N GLN A 109 -12.75 -42.56 10.56
CA GLN A 109 -13.10 -43.97 10.38
C GLN A 109 -14.48 -44.25 10.99
N PRO A 110 -15.33 -45.04 10.32
CA PRO A 110 -16.15 -46.00 11.07
C PRO A 110 -16.17 -47.35 10.37
N GLY A 111 -15.77 -48.42 11.07
CA GLY A 111 -15.79 -49.75 10.45
C GLY A 111 -15.24 -50.88 11.30
N ARG A 112 -15.75 -51.04 12.51
CA ARG A 112 -15.54 -52.21 13.37
C ARG A 112 -15.92 -53.50 12.61
N LEU A 113 -14.97 -54.39 12.32
CA LEU A 113 -15.25 -55.83 12.32
C LEU A 113 -14.00 -56.63 12.65
N ARG A 114 -14.08 -57.32 13.79
CA ARG A 114 -13.08 -58.25 14.31
C ARG A 114 -12.83 -59.39 13.31
N ARG A 115 -11.59 -59.87 13.25
CA ARG A 115 -11.28 -61.31 13.20
C ARG A 115 -9.82 -61.53 13.59
N ASN A 116 -9.63 -62.03 14.80
CA ASN A 116 -8.39 -62.73 15.18
C ASN A 116 -8.32 -64.01 14.35
N LEU A 117 -7.15 -64.34 13.81
CA LEU A 117 -6.76 -65.73 13.59
C LEU A 117 -5.25 -65.89 13.83
N VAL A 118 -4.98 -66.68 14.87
CA VAL A 118 -3.76 -67.41 15.24
C VAL A 118 -2.79 -67.70 14.08
N SER A 119 -1.50 -67.44 14.31
CA SER A 119 -0.52 -68.54 14.30
C SER A 119 0.73 -68.19 15.12
N ARG A 120 0.97 -69.02 16.15
CA ARG A 120 2.23 -69.11 16.88
C ARG A 120 3.16 -70.05 16.10
N HIS A 121 4.39 -69.61 15.83
CA HIS A 121 5.55 -70.47 15.68
C HIS A 121 6.77 -69.58 15.96
N SER A 122 7.32 -69.54 17.18
CA SER A 122 8.28 -70.48 17.77
C SER A 122 9.52 -70.69 16.91
N LYS A 123 10.69 -70.53 17.59
CA LYS A 123 12.03 -71.02 17.23
C LYS A 123 12.88 -70.06 16.38
N ASP A 124 14.14 -69.74 16.69
CA ASP A 124 15.14 -70.39 17.56
C ASP A 124 16.15 -69.36 18.12
N ASP A 125 16.73 -69.75 19.26
CA ASP A 125 17.93 -69.21 19.90
C ASP A 125 19.15 -69.13 18.97
N SER A 126 19.98 -68.10 19.14
CA SER A 126 21.44 -68.18 19.47
C SER A 126 22.10 -66.80 19.40
#